data_AF-A0A1B6PPL5-F1
#
_entry.id   AF-A0A1B6PPL5-F1
#
_cell.length_a   1.000
_cell.length_b   1.000
_cell.length_c   1.000
_cell.angle_alpha   90.00
_cell.angle_beta   90.00
_cell.angle_gamma   90.00
#
_symmetry.space_group_name_H-M   'P 1'
#
loop_
_entity.id
_entity.type
_entity.pdbx_description
1 polymer ?
#
loop_
_entity_poly.entity_id
_entity_poly.type
_entity_poly.pdbx_seq_one_letter_code
_entity_poly.pdbx_strand_id
1 'polypeptide(L)'
;MSGKEKKLLQLLRSVTKSSAVSVSAVELDNSSRRRGFRINVSMERSRPGLLVSVLEALEDLGLDVLDADVSCTDDTAFRFQALGGSSGQGLQQQQQQQEEAGGSVDEQMVQHAVLQAITKCMDDDDE
;
A
#
# COMPACT_ATOMS: atom_id res chain seq x y z
N MET A 1 -1.90 -16.82 -36.82
CA MET A 1 -1.33 -16.51 -35.49
C MET A 1 -0.89 -17.82 -34.84
N SER A 2 0.42 -17.99 -34.63
CA SER A 2 0.98 -19.21 -34.04
C SER A 2 0.62 -19.34 -32.55
N GLY A 3 0.51 -20.56 -32.02
CA GLY A 3 0.30 -20.78 -30.58
C GLY A 3 1.38 -20.12 -29.71
N LYS A 4 2.60 -19.95 -30.26
CA LYS A 4 3.71 -19.23 -29.62
C LYS A 4 3.47 -17.72 -29.54
N GLU A 5 2.86 -17.12 -30.56
CA GLU A 5 2.47 -15.71 -30.61
C GLU A 5 1.40 -15.40 -29.57
N LYS A 6 0.40 -16.28 -29.42
CA LYS A 6 -0.65 -16.13 -28.40
C LYS A 6 -0.06 -16.19 -26.99
N LYS A 7 0.88 -17.12 -26.75
CA LYS A 7 1.58 -17.24 -25.47
C LYS A 7 2.49 -16.05 -25.17
N LEU A 8 3.15 -15.49 -26.19
CA LEU A 8 3.96 -14.28 -26.06
C LEU A 8 3.08 -13.05 -25.77
N LEU A 9 1.94 -12.89 -26.45
CA LEU A 9 0.99 -11.81 -26.18
C LEU A 9 0.34 -11.93 -24.81
N GLN A 10 0.04 -13.16 -24.36
CA GLN A 10 -0.46 -13.40 -23.01
C GLN A 10 0.60 -13.08 -21.95
N LEU A 11 1.86 -13.49 -22.18
CA LEU A 11 2.97 -13.18 -21.28
C LEU A 11 3.26 -11.68 -21.24
N LEU A 12 3.23 -10.98 -22.39
CA LEU A 12 3.37 -9.52 -22.46
C LEU A 12 2.24 -8.82 -21.69
N ARG A 13 0.98 -9.25 -21.84
CA ARG A 13 -0.16 -8.69 -21.09
C ARG A 13 -0.08 -8.97 -19.59
N SER A 14 0.46 -10.12 -19.18
CA SER A 14 0.71 -10.44 -17.77
C SER A 14 1.88 -9.63 -17.21
N VAL A 15 2.90 -9.33 -18.02
CA VAL A 15 4.07 -8.53 -17.65
C VAL A 15 3.76 -7.02 -17.62
N THR A 16 2.70 -6.55 -18.29
CA THR A 16 2.26 -5.13 -18.32
C THR A 16 1.07 -4.82 -17.40
N LYS A 17 0.85 -5.58 -16.31
CA LYS A 17 0.00 -5.14 -15.19
C LYS A 17 0.90 -4.39 -14.20
N SER A 18 1.42 -3.20 -14.56
CA SER A 18 2.40 -2.53 -13.72
C SER A 18 1.70 -1.70 -12.63
N SER A 19 1.45 -2.33 -11.49
CA SER A 19 1.14 -1.63 -10.24
C SER A 19 2.46 -1.27 -9.57
N ALA A 20 2.68 0.02 -9.31
CA ALA A 20 3.82 0.48 -8.54
C ALA A 20 3.35 0.98 -7.17
N VAL A 21 4.00 0.46 -6.11
CA VAL A 21 3.79 0.88 -4.73
C VAL A 21 5.12 1.31 -4.15
N SER A 22 5.20 2.55 -3.68
CA SER A 22 6.32 3.04 -2.89
C SER A 22 5.87 3.48 -1.52
N VAL A 23 6.70 3.17 -0.52
CA VAL A 23 6.48 3.56 0.87
C VAL A 23 7.75 4.23 1.35
N SER A 24 7.59 5.33 2.07
CA SER A 24 8.71 6.04 2.70
C SER A 24 8.32 6.47 4.11
N ALA A 25 9.20 6.24 5.08
CA ALA A 25 9.00 6.72 6.44
C ALA A 25 9.03 8.26 6.49
N VAL A 26 8.13 8.85 7.27
CA VAL A 26 8.05 10.31 7.48
C VAL A 26 7.92 10.61 8.97
N GLU A 27 8.53 11.70 9.42
CA GLU A 27 8.33 12.23 10.77
C GLU A 27 7.10 13.15 10.72
N LEU A 28 6.05 12.79 11.46
CA LEU A 28 4.77 13.51 11.46
C LEU A 28 4.75 14.65 12.47
N ASP A 29 5.38 14.44 13.62
CA ASP A 29 5.54 15.47 14.65
C ASP A 29 6.87 15.28 15.36
N ASN A 30 7.73 16.29 15.25
CA ASN A 30 9.06 16.31 15.86
C ASN A 30 8.99 16.33 17.40
N SER A 31 7.87 16.83 17.94
CA SER A 31 7.62 16.98 19.37
C SER A 31 7.30 15.65 20.07
N SER A 32 6.52 14.79 19.40
CA SER A 32 6.03 13.51 19.90
C SER A 32 6.75 12.30 19.31
N ARG A 33 7.79 12.52 18.49
CA ARG A 33 8.54 11.46 17.79
C ARG A 33 7.61 10.53 17.01
N ARG A 34 6.47 11.06 16.56
CA ARG A 34 5.47 10.31 15.80
C ARG A 34 6.02 10.07 14.40
N ARG A 35 6.28 8.81 14.11
CA ARG A 35 6.64 8.35 12.77
C ARG A 35 5.39 7.88 12.03
N GLY A 36 5.38 8.10 10.74
CA GLY A 36 4.37 7.60 9.83
C GLY A 36 4.96 7.14 8.51
N PHE A 37 4.08 6.88 7.55
CA PHE A 37 4.42 6.38 6.23
C PHE A 37 3.76 7.23 5.17
N ARG A 38 4.54 7.68 4.20
CA ARG A 38 4.02 8.21 2.94
C ARG A 38 3.96 7.07 1.95
N ILE A 39 2.75 6.67 1.63
CA ILE A 39 2.43 5.59 0.69
C ILE A 39 2.07 6.25 -0.64
N ASN A 40 2.58 5.73 -1.75
CA ASN A 40 2.20 6.16 -3.09
C ASN A 40 1.90 4.91 -3.93
N VAL A 41 0.69 4.86 -4.45
CA VAL A 41 0.21 3.80 -5.32
C VAL A 41 -0.08 4.42 -6.68
N SER A 42 0.43 3.82 -7.74
CA SER A 42 0.10 4.18 -9.10
C SER A 42 -0.12 2.93 -9.94
N MET A 43 -1.10 2.97 -10.82
CA MET A 43 -1.44 1.83 -11.66
C MET A 43 -1.69 2.25 -13.10
N GLU A 44 -1.79 1.27 -13.99
CA GLU A 44 -2.22 1.46 -15.37
C GLU A 44 -3.73 1.24 -15.55
N ARG A 45 -4.39 0.42 -14.71
CA ARG A 45 -5.87 0.27 -14.70
C ARG A 45 -6.48 0.39 -13.31
N SER A 46 -7.56 1.16 -13.20
CA SER A 46 -8.34 1.34 -11.97
C SER A 46 -9.49 0.33 -11.94
N ARG A 47 -9.85 -0.15 -10.74
CA ARG A 47 -10.98 -1.07 -10.52
C ARG A 47 -11.87 -0.55 -9.39
N PRO A 48 -13.20 -0.77 -9.46
CA PRO A 48 -14.07 -0.54 -8.32
C PRO A 48 -13.58 -1.32 -7.10
N GLY A 49 -13.64 -0.72 -5.93
CA GLY A 49 -13.21 -1.36 -4.67
C GLY A 49 -11.72 -1.29 -4.37
N LEU A 50 -10.86 -0.89 -5.33
CA LEU A 50 -9.41 -0.86 -5.12
C LEU A 50 -8.98 0.06 -3.96
N LEU A 51 -9.52 1.27 -3.89
CA LEU A 51 -9.26 2.20 -2.78
C LEU A 51 -9.70 1.58 -1.45
N VAL A 52 -10.84 0.90 -1.44
CA VAL A 52 -11.37 0.24 -0.23
C VAL A 52 -10.41 -0.85 0.23
N SER A 53 -9.97 -1.74 -0.67
CA SER A 53 -9.00 -2.80 -0.36
C SER A 53 -7.67 -2.25 0.17
N VAL A 54 -7.19 -1.13 -0.37
CA VAL A 54 -5.97 -0.48 0.15
C VAL A 54 -6.20 0.06 1.55
N LEU A 55 -7.33 0.72 1.83
CA LEU A 55 -7.63 1.25 3.16
C LEU A 55 -7.83 0.15 4.20
N GLU A 56 -8.51 -0.94 3.84
CA GLU A 56 -8.66 -2.13 4.69
C GLU A 56 -7.30 -2.70 5.08
N ALA A 57 -6.36 -2.81 4.12
CA ALA A 57 -5.01 -3.29 4.41
C ALA A 57 -4.21 -2.34 5.34
N LEU A 58 -4.50 -1.04 5.33
CA LEU A 58 -3.88 -0.10 6.27
C LEU A 58 -4.51 -0.21 7.67
N GLU A 59 -5.83 -0.40 7.74
CA GLU A 59 -6.55 -0.64 9.00
C GLU A 59 -6.10 -1.95 9.66
N ASP A 60 -5.92 -3.02 8.89
CA ASP A 60 -5.39 -4.32 9.35
C ASP A 60 -3.97 -4.19 9.95
N LEU A 61 -3.19 -3.21 9.46
CA LEU A 61 -1.87 -2.88 10.00
C LEU A 61 -1.92 -1.90 11.19
N GLY A 62 -3.11 -1.44 11.60
CA GLY A 62 -3.28 -0.46 12.67
C GLY A 62 -2.73 0.93 12.31
N LEU A 63 -2.79 1.29 11.03
CA LEU A 63 -2.36 2.60 10.53
C LEU A 63 -3.55 3.53 10.31
N ASP A 64 -3.51 4.69 10.95
CA ASP A 64 -4.48 5.76 10.71
C ASP A 64 -4.06 6.59 9.50
N VAL A 65 -4.97 6.79 8.54
CA VAL A 65 -4.73 7.70 7.41
C VAL A 65 -5.03 9.14 7.83
N LEU A 66 -3.98 9.96 7.93
CA LEU A 66 -4.07 11.36 8.36
C LEU A 66 -4.41 12.31 7.22
N ASP A 67 -3.84 12.06 6.05
CA ASP A 67 -4.00 12.84 4.83
C ASP A 67 -3.98 11.90 3.64
N ALA A 68 -4.82 12.18 2.64
CA ALA A 68 -4.83 11.41 1.41
C ALA A 68 -5.20 12.25 0.17
N ASP A 69 -4.50 11.97 -0.92
CA ASP A 69 -4.77 12.54 -2.25
C ASP A 69 -5.07 11.41 -3.24
N VAL A 70 -6.17 11.58 -3.99
CA VAL A 70 -6.68 10.56 -4.92
C VAL A 70 -6.98 11.19 -6.26
N SER A 71 -6.42 10.62 -7.33
CA SER A 71 -6.66 11.08 -8.70
C SER A 71 -6.88 9.90 -9.66
N CYS A 72 -7.75 10.13 -10.64
CA CYS A 72 -8.09 9.20 -11.73
C CYS A 72 -8.10 9.95 -13.08
N THR A 73 -7.02 10.65 -13.42
CA THR A 73 -6.91 11.47 -14.65
C THR A 73 -6.39 10.67 -15.85
N ASP A 74 -6.89 11.01 -17.05
CA ASP A 74 -6.36 10.63 -18.38
C ASP A 74 -6.16 9.13 -18.66
N ASP A 75 -7.24 8.34 -18.75
CA ASP A 75 -7.25 6.92 -19.21
C ASP A 75 -6.17 6.00 -18.58
N THR A 76 -5.57 6.48 -17.50
CA THR A 76 -4.45 5.92 -16.74
C THR A 76 -4.86 6.01 -15.27
N ALA A 77 -4.37 5.06 -14.48
CA ALA A 77 -5.14 4.66 -13.33
C ALA A 77 -4.92 5.46 -12.05
N PHE A 78 -5.72 5.03 -11.09
CA PHE A 78 -5.77 5.43 -9.70
C PHE A 78 -4.38 5.70 -9.12
N ARG A 79 -4.19 6.96 -8.73
CA ARG A 79 -3.11 7.37 -7.83
C ARG A 79 -3.70 7.54 -6.43
N PHE A 80 -3.03 6.96 -5.44
CA PHE A 80 -3.35 7.13 -4.03
C PHE A 80 -2.09 7.49 -3.27
N GLN A 81 -2.17 8.59 -2.54
CA GLN A 81 -1.16 8.95 -1.57
C GLN A 81 -1.79 8.98 -0.19
N ALA A 82 -1.14 8.40 0.81
CA ALA A 82 -1.59 8.47 2.19
C ALA A 82 -0.43 8.70 3.15
N LEU A 83 -0.71 9.47 4.20
CA LEU A 83 0.14 9.60 5.39
C LEU A 83 -0.43 8.74 6.51
N GLY A 84 0.15 7.54 6.72
CA GLY A 84 -0.27 6.59 7.75
C GLY A 84 0.47 6.83 9.08
N GLY A 85 -0.21 6.87 10.21
CA GLY A 85 0.40 6.91 11.55
C GLY A 85 0.11 5.62 12.32
N SER A 86 1.13 4.98 12.91
CA SER A 86 0.88 3.84 13.80
C SER A 86 0.37 4.38 15.14
N SER A 87 -0.88 4.04 15.47
CA SER A 87 -1.47 4.34 16.78
C SER A 87 -0.98 3.32 17.82
N GLY A 88 0.31 3.36 18.12
CA GLY A 88 0.92 2.46 19.10
C GLY A 88 2.23 3.01 19.68
N GLN A 89 2.20 3.35 20.97
CA GLN A 89 3.36 3.55 21.87
C GLN A 89 4.12 4.89 21.84
N GLY A 90 3.49 5.98 21.39
CA GLY A 90 4.06 7.33 21.54
C GLY A 90 3.89 7.99 22.92
N LEU A 91 3.14 7.41 23.85
CA LEU A 91 2.88 8.02 25.17
C LEU A 91 2.69 6.97 26.27
N GLN A 92 3.78 6.42 26.79
CA GLN A 92 4.07 6.39 28.24
C GLN A 92 5.44 5.76 28.56
N GLN A 93 6.27 6.62 29.14
CA GLN A 93 7.12 6.36 30.30
C GLN A 93 8.48 5.64 30.11
N GLN A 94 9.50 6.43 30.45
CA GLN A 94 10.84 6.11 30.95
C GLN A 94 11.14 4.63 31.27
N GLN A 95 12.29 4.21 30.73
CA GLN A 95 13.22 3.19 31.24
C GLN A 95 12.76 1.72 31.31
N GLN A 96 13.69 0.89 30.80
CA GLN A 96 13.87 -0.56 30.98
C GLN A 96 13.21 -1.49 29.97
N GLN A 97 14.09 -1.98 29.08
CA GLN A 97 14.28 -3.40 28.79
C GLN A 97 13.00 -4.22 28.69
N GLN A 98 12.38 -4.18 27.52
CA GLN A 98 11.86 -5.38 26.86
C GLN A 98 11.49 -4.98 25.44
N GLU A 99 12.35 -5.34 24.49
CA GLU A 99 11.92 -5.66 23.13
C GLU A 99 10.98 -6.86 23.25
N GLU A 100 9.74 -6.64 23.72
CA GLU A 100 8.69 -7.61 23.51
C GLU A 100 8.40 -7.61 22.01
N ALA A 101 8.45 -8.81 21.45
CA ALA A 101 8.27 -9.14 20.05
C ALA A 101 6.83 -8.86 19.55
N GLY A 102 6.36 -7.63 19.69
CA GLY A 102 5.24 -7.08 18.95
C GLY A 102 5.81 -6.36 17.74
N GLY A 103 5.85 -7.05 16.60
CA GLY A 103 6.49 -6.55 15.37
C GLY A 103 6.06 -5.11 15.07
N SER A 104 6.99 -4.17 15.18
CA SER A 104 6.75 -2.80 14.76
C SER A 104 6.48 -2.79 13.26
N VAL A 105 5.38 -2.17 12.83
CA VAL A 105 5.09 -2.01 11.41
C VAL A 105 6.22 -1.22 10.75
N ASP A 106 6.84 -1.80 9.71
CA ASP A 106 7.90 -1.17 8.92
C ASP A 106 7.44 -0.90 7.47
N GLU A 107 8.27 -0.19 6.70
CA GLU A 107 7.94 0.20 5.32
C GLU A 107 7.69 -1.01 4.41
N GLN A 108 8.38 -2.14 4.65
CA GLN A 108 8.25 -3.36 3.86
C GLN A 108 6.93 -4.05 4.14
N MET A 109 6.51 -4.09 5.41
CA MET A 109 5.22 -4.64 5.82
C MET A 109 4.07 -3.85 5.21
N VAL A 110 4.16 -2.51 5.23
CA VAL A 110 3.17 -1.62 4.59
C VAL A 110 3.15 -1.84 3.09
N GLN A 111 4.32 -1.84 2.43
CA GLN A 111 4.41 -2.05 0.99
C GLN A 111 3.81 -3.39 0.58
N HIS A 112 4.11 -4.46 1.32
CA HIS A 112 3.64 -5.81 1.04
C HIS A 112 2.13 -5.95 1.27
N ALA A 113 1.58 -5.34 2.32
CA ALA A 113 0.13 -5.34 2.57
C ALA A 113 -0.63 -4.62 1.45
N VAL A 114 -0.15 -3.43 1.05
CA VAL A 114 -0.75 -2.66 -0.04
C VAL A 114 -0.65 -3.42 -1.36
N LEU A 115 0.52 -4.00 -1.70
CA LEU A 115 0.67 -4.80 -2.91
C LEU A 115 -0.27 -6.02 -2.93
N GLN A 116 -0.41 -6.73 -1.81
CA GLN A 116 -1.33 -7.87 -1.73
C GLN A 116 -2.79 -7.44 -1.93
N ALA A 117 -3.23 -6.34 -1.32
CA ALA A 117 -4.58 -5.83 -1.49
C ALA A 117 -4.88 -5.50 -2.97
N ILE A 118 -3.92 -4.88 -3.65
CA ILE A 118 -4.01 -4.54 -5.07
C ILE A 118 -4.08 -5.80 -5.92
N THR A 119 -3.18 -6.76 -5.70
CA THR A 119 -3.14 -8.03 -6.45
C THR A 119 -4.45 -8.79 -6.29
N LYS A 120 -4.93 -8.95 -5.06
CA LYS A 120 -6.21 -9.61 -4.77
C LYS A 120 -7.36 -8.97 -5.55
N CYS A 121 -7.51 -7.65 -5.44
CA CYS A 121 -8.55 -6.89 -6.15
C CYS A 121 -8.46 -7.01 -7.70
N MET A 122 -7.27 -7.28 -8.24
CA MET A 122 -7.04 -7.50 -9.67
C MET A 122 -7.23 -8.95 -10.13
N ASP A 123 -7.22 -9.92 -9.23
CA ASP A 123 -7.40 -11.35 -9.52
C ASP A 123 -8.83 -11.83 -9.26
N ASP A 124 -9.67 -11.06 -8.55
CA ASP A 124 -11.12 -11.29 -8.39
C ASP A 124 -11.93 -11.13 -9.72
N ASP A 125 -11.30 -11.35 -10.89
CA ASP A 125 -11.91 -11.34 -12.23
C ASP A 125 -12.43 -12.72 -12.69
N ASP A 126 -12.32 -13.77 -11.86
CA ASP A 126 -12.62 -15.18 -12.19
C ASP A 126 -13.91 -15.75 -11.53
N GLU A 127 -14.97 -14.96 -11.35
CA GLU A 127 -16.34 -15.48 -11.06
C GLU A 127 -17.40 -15.07 -12.10
#